data_AF-A0A5B7V527-F1
#
_entry.id   AF-A0A5B7V527-F1
#
_cell.length_a   1.000
_cell.length_b   1.000
_cell.length_c   1.000
_cell.angle_alpha   90.00
_cell.angle_beta   90.00
_cell.angle_gamma   90.00
#
_symmetry.space_group_name_H-M   'P 1'
#
loop_
_entity.id
_entity.type
_entity.pdbx_description
1 polymer ?
#
loop_
_entity_poly.entity_id
_entity_poly.type
_entity_poly.pdbx_seq_one_letter_code
_entity_poly.pdbx_strand_id
1 'polypeptide(L)'
;MHRPLTGRGLAGPRHPNGQTTPAPPVHLDLEARLALVNALMGGHIDRCLVEFEVRTVHIPAPPQPAVTLPLPPAAEPCPYTTPVAATLHRARVRIEQGGWCTGQLTDGQGATCLAGAIHAAAARRTDAHDALAVLFETIHRDYPHAETIPAWNDAQRDPRLPLLYLDRAAALAHSRNQ
;
A
#
# COMPACT_ATOMS: atom_id res chain seq x y z
N MET A 1 -63.44 -37.67 47.78
CA MET A 1 -62.11 -37.26 47.26
C MET A 1 -62.13 -37.46 45.75
N HIS A 2 -61.71 -36.60 44.84
CA HIS A 2 -61.55 -35.14 44.76
C HIS A 2 -61.69 -34.82 43.25
N ARG A 3 -62.46 -33.79 42.90
CA ARG A 3 -62.70 -33.32 41.51
C ARG A 3 -61.40 -32.74 40.88
N PRO A 4 -61.14 -32.93 39.58
CA PRO A 4 -60.24 -32.07 38.82
C PRO A 4 -60.99 -30.90 38.14
N LEU A 5 -60.33 -29.75 38.14
CA LEU A 5 -60.81 -28.44 37.71
C LEU A 5 -60.68 -28.24 36.19
N THR A 6 -61.71 -27.63 35.64
CA THR A 6 -61.87 -27.07 34.29
C THR A 6 -60.76 -26.09 33.89
N GLY A 7 -60.10 -26.36 32.75
CA GLY A 7 -59.25 -25.41 32.03
C GLY A 7 -60.06 -24.67 30.95
N ARG A 8 -60.23 -23.36 31.13
CA ARG A 8 -60.95 -22.44 30.23
C ARG A 8 -59.92 -21.73 29.34
N GLY A 9 -59.77 -22.19 28.10
CA GLY A 9 -58.92 -21.53 27.10
C GLY A 9 -59.63 -20.32 26.50
N LEU A 10 -59.04 -19.13 26.67
CA LEU A 10 -59.51 -17.86 26.13
C LEU A 10 -59.21 -17.78 24.62
N ALA A 11 -60.23 -17.41 23.85
CA ALA A 11 -60.17 -17.16 22.42
C ALA A 11 -59.40 -15.86 22.13
N GLY A 12 -58.33 -15.94 21.34
CA GLY A 12 -57.63 -14.79 20.80
C GLY A 12 -58.38 -14.14 19.61
N PRO A 13 -58.23 -12.83 19.39
CA PRO A 13 -58.95 -12.10 18.34
C PRO A 13 -58.45 -12.48 16.94
N ARG A 14 -59.41 -12.70 16.03
CA ARG A 14 -59.19 -12.90 14.59
C ARG A 14 -58.79 -11.57 13.96
N HIS A 15 -57.58 -11.47 13.41
CA HIS A 15 -57.19 -10.36 12.56
C HIS A 15 -57.93 -10.46 11.20
N PRO A 16 -58.51 -9.37 10.67
CA PRO A 16 -59.09 -9.36 9.34
C PRO A 16 -57.98 -9.42 8.26
N ASN A 17 -58.01 -10.45 7.41
CA ASN A 17 -57.24 -10.51 6.17
C ASN A 17 -57.78 -9.45 5.20
N GLY A 18 -57.26 -8.23 5.28
CA GLY A 18 -57.40 -7.24 4.22
C GLY A 18 -56.63 -7.71 2.99
N GLN A 19 -57.31 -8.20 1.98
CA GLN A 19 -56.72 -8.42 0.66
C GLN A 19 -56.40 -7.06 0.05
N THR A 20 -55.11 -6.69 0.02
CA THR A 20 -54.63 -5.51 -0.70
C THR A 20 -54.61 -5.82 -2.19
N THR A 21 -55.48 -5.16 -2.96
CA THR A 21 -55.42 -5.18 -4.43
C THR A 21 -54.06 -4.63 -4.89
N PRO A 22 -53.28 -5.35 -5.73
CA PRO A 22 -52.02 -4.83 -6.21
C PRO A 22 -52.25 -3.59 -7.10
N ALA A 23 -51.53 -2.52 -6.82
CA ALA A 23 -51.55 -1.32 -7.66
C ALA A 23 -51.04 -1.66 -9.08
N PRO A 24 -51.58 -1.02 -10.13
CA PRO A 24 -51.11 -1.24 -11.49
C PRO A 24 -49.63 -0.86 -11.64
N PRO A 25 -48.86 -1.57 -12.48
CA PRO A 25 -47.45 -1.28 -12.68
C PRO A 25 -47.26 0.12 -13.27
N VAL A 26 -46.40 0.92 -12.64
CA VAL A 26 -46.01 2.23 -13.15
C VAL A 26 -45.04 2.02 -14.30
N HIS A 27 -45.48 2.30 -15.52
CA HIS A 27 -44.62 2.31 -16.71
C HIS A 27 -44.00 3.70 -16.87
N LEU A 28 -42.69 3.78 -16.66
CA LEU A 28 -41.91 4.98 -16.95
C LEU A 28 -41.54 4.98 -18.44
N ASP A 29 -41.81 6.09 -19.12
CA ASP A 29 -41.27 6.31 -20.45
C ASP A 29 -39.74 6.54 -20.38
N LEU A 30 -39.11 6.63 -21.56
CA LEU A 30 -37.65 6.76 -21.65
C LEU A 30 -37.15 8.04 -20.97
N GLU A 31 -37.85 9.16 -21.14
CA GLU A 31 -37.47 10.46 -20.56
C GLU A 31 -37.52 10.40 -19.03
N ALA A 32 -38.59 9.84 -18.47
CA ALA A 32 -38.72 9.64 -17.03
C ALA A 32 -37.63 8.72 -16.47
N ARG A 33 -37.25 7.67 -17.21
CA ARG A 33 -36.13 6.78 -16.82
C ARG A 33 -34.79 7.50 -16.85
N LEU A 34 -34.52 8.31 -17.87
CA LEU A 34 -33.28 9.08 -17.99
C LEU A 34 -33.20 10.17 -16.91
N ALA A 35 -34.30 10.88 -16.65
CA ALA A 35 -34.38 11.87 -15.59
C ALA A 35 -34.10 11.25 -14.20
N LEU A 36 -34.67 10.06 -13.93
CA LEU A 36 -34.43 9.34 -12.68
C LEU A 36 -32.97 8.91 -12.54
N VAL A 37 -32.37 8.35 -13.59
CA VAL A 37 -30.95 7.94 -13.57
C VAL A 37 -30.03 9.14 -13.37
N ASN A 38 -30.31 10.25 -14.05
CA ASN A 38 -29.54 11.48 -13.90
C ASN A 38 -29.61 12.02 -12.47
N ALA A 39 -30.80 12.05 -11.86
CA ALA A 39 -30.98 12.48 -10.48
C ALA A 39 -30.25 11.57 -9.48
N LEU A 40 -30.30 10.25 -9.69
CA LEU A 40 -29.57 9.30 -8.86
C LEU A 40 -28.06 9.50 -8.97
N MET A 41 -27.52 9.60 -10.20
CA MET A 41 -26.09 9.79 -10.43
C MET A 41 -25.58 11.11 -9.87
N GLY A 42 -26.35 12.21 -10.01
CA GLY A 42 -26.04 13.49 -9.37
C GLY A 42 -25.86 13.34 -7.86
N GLY A 43 -26.84 12.71 -7.19
CA GLY A 43 -26.75 12.48 -5.74
C GLY A 43 -25.59 11.57 -5.30
N HIS A 44 -25.19 10.60 -6.14
CA HIS A 44 -24.01 9.78 -5.89
C HIS A 44 -22.70 10.59 -5.99
N ILE A 45 -22.59 11.46 -6.99
CA ILE A 45 -21.43 12.33 -7.19
C ILE A 45 -21.29 13.31 -6.03
N ASP A 46 -22.39 13.96 -5.63
CA ASP A 46 -22.40 14.92 -4.51
C ASP A 46 -21.92 14.25 -3.22
N ARG A 47 -22.39 13.02 -2.94
CA ARG A 47 -21.94 12.25 -1.77
C ARG A 47 -20.44 11.94 -1.82
N CYS A 48 -19.94 11.51 -2.97
CA CYS A 48 -18.52 11.17 -3.13
C CYS A 48 -17.64 12.41 -2.93
N LEU A 49 -18.09 13.57 -3.39
CA LEU A 49 -17.37 14.84 -3.23
C LEU A 49 -17.28 15.23 -1.74
N VAL A 50 -18.37 15.12 -0.99
CA VAL A 50 -18.36 15.36 0.46
C VAL A 50 -17.44 14.39 1.19
N GLU A 51 -17.48 13.08 0.87
CA GLU A 51 -16.56 12.11 1.49
C GLU A 51 -15.10 12.41 1.16
N PHE A 52 -14.82 12.84 -0.06
CA PHE A 52 -13.48 13.25 -0.47
C PHE A 52 -13.01 14.49 0.31
N GLU A 53 -13.83 15.53 0.41
CA GLU A 53 -13.51 16.74 1.17
C GLU A 53 -13.27 16.43 2.66
N VAL A 54 -14.12 15.59 3.27
CA VAL A 54 -13.94 15.17 4.67
C VAL A 54 -12.65 14.38 4.87
N ARG A 55 -12.31 13.46 3.94
CA ARG A 55 -11.06 12.67 4.04
C ARG A 55 -9.80 13.46 3.71
N THR A 56 -9.91 14.50 2.91
CA THR A 56 -8.78 15.33 2.47
C THR A 56 -8.67 16.65 3.23
N VAL A 57 -9.59 16.91 4.17
CA VAL A 57 -9.52 18.06 5.06
C VAL A 57 -8.12 18.13 5.66
N HIS A 58 -7.43 19.21 5.32
CA HIS A 58 -6.04 19.39 5.68
C HIS A 58 -5.98 19.63 7.18
N ILE A 59 -5.58 18.60 7.93
CA ILE A 59 -5.23 18.77 9.35
C ILE A 59 -3.95 19.60 9.35
N PRO A 60 -3.92 20.79 9.98
CA PRO A 60 -2.69 21.55 10.10
C PRO A 60 -1.68 20.69 10.87
N ALA A 61 -0.69 20.18 10.15
CA ALA A 61 0.38 19.42 10.76
C ALA A 61 1.21 20.38 11.64
N PRO A 62 1.51 20.02 12.89
CA PRO A 62 2.48 20.78 13.66
C PRO A 62 3.81 20.81 12.88
N PRO A 63 4.61 21.90 12.98
CA PRO A 63 5.92 21.94 12.36
C PRO A 63 6.71 20.73 12.84
N GLN A 64 7.12 19.87 11.90
CA GLN A 64 7.95 18.74 12.25
C GLN A 64 9.25 19.28 12.86
N PRO A 65 9.71 18.75 14.01
CA PRO A 65 11.02 19.11 14.52
C PRO A 65 12.04 18.84 13.42
N ALA A 66 12.93 19.80 13.16
CA ALA A 66 14.01 19.63 12.22
C ALA A 66 14.91 18.49 12.74
N VAL A 67 14.68 17.27 12.24
CA VAL A 67 15.58 16.15 12.47
C VAL A 67 16.85 16.48 11.71
N THR A 68 17.81 17.02 12.44
CA THR A 68 19.17 17.19 11.93
C THR A 68 19.76 15.78 11.91
N LEU A 69 19.58 15.09 10.78
CA LEU A 69 20.28 13.83 10.55
C LEU A 69 21.78 14.16 10.54
N PRO A 70 22.63 13.37 11.23
CA PRO A 70 24.06 13.48 11.09
C PRO A 70 24.41 13.47 9.59
N LEU A 71 25.19 14.45 9.17
CA LEU A 71 25.71 14.52 7.81
C LEU A 71 26.39 13.17 7.52
N PRO A 72 26.05 12.49 6.41
CA PRO A 72 26.66 11.19 6.12
C PRO A 72 28.18 11.35 6.10
N PRO A 73 28.92 10.33 6.58
CA PRO A 73 30.38 10.32 6.45
C PRO A 73 30.77 10.59 5.00
N ALA A 74 31.93 11.21 4.80
CA ALA A 74 32.45 11.56 3.48
C ALA A 74 32.25 10.40 2.52
N ALA A 75 31.56 10.67 1.40
CA ALA A 75 31.21 9.64 0.43
C ALA A 75 32.47 8.88 0.03
N GLU A 76 32.44 7.56 0.22
CA GLU A 76 33.40 6.70 -0.47
C GLU A 76 33.40 7.05 -1.96
N PRO A 77 34.57 6.98 -2.62
CA PRO A 77 34.65 7.27 -4.04
C PRO A 77 33.72 6.33 -4.81
N CYS A 78 32.61 6.89 -5.30
CA CYS A 78 31.64 6.15 -6.07
C CYS A 78 32.19 5.92 -7.49
N PRO A 79 32.35 4.66 -7.93
CA PRO A 79 32.90 4.36 -9.25
C PRO A 79 31.90 4.66 -10.39
N TYR A 80 30.64 4.93 -10.06
CA TYR A 80 29.57 5.14 -11.02
C TYR A 80 29.22 6.62 -11.18
N THR A 81 29.10 7.07 -12.42
CA THR A 81 28.71 8.46 -12.77
C THR A 81 27.20 8.66 -12.88
N THR A 82 26.42 7.57 -12.97
CA THR A 82 24.97 7.65 -13.21
C THR A 82 24.20 7.67 -11.87
N PRO A 83 23.15 8.49 -11.71
CA PRO A 83 22.49 8.68 -10.41
C PRO A 83 21.94 7.39 -9.78
N VAL A 84 21.37 6.51 -10.60
CA VAL A 84 20.79 5.23 -10.15
C VAL A 84 21.87 4.27 -9.69
N ALA A 85 22.94 4.09 -10.47
CA ALA A 85 24.05 3.23 -10.10
C ALA A 85 24.78 3.74 -8.84
N ALA A 86 24.96 5.06 -8.73
CA ALA A 86 25.53 5.68 -7.54
C ALA A 86 24.64 5.47 -6.30
N THR A 87 23.31 5.47 -6.45
CA THR A 87 22.37 5.18 -5.36
C THR A 87 22.47 3.73 -4.89
N LEU A 88 22.52 2.77 -5.82
CA LEU A 88 22.69 1.35 -5.50
C LEU A 88 24.02 1.07 -4.80
N HIS A 89 25.10 1.72 -5.26
CA HIS A 89 26.41 1.64 -4.62
C HIS A 89 26.41 2.20 -3.19
N ARG A 90 25.83 3.40 -2.97
CA ARG A 90 25.69 3.96 -1.61
C ARG A 90 24.82 3.10 -0.70
N ALA A 91 23.78 2.46 -1.22
CA ALA A 91 22.94 1.53 -0.46
C ALA A 91 23.75 0.31 0.01
N ARG A 92 24.61 -0.24 -0.86
CA ARG A 92 25.54 -1.33 -0.50
C ARG A 92 26.48 -0.92 0.62
N VAL A 93 27.17 0.21 0.47
CA VAL A 93 28.10 0.75 1.48
C VAL A 93 27.38 0.95 2.82
N ARG A 94 26.13 1.44 2.78
CA ARG A 94 25.32 1.62 3.99
C ARG A 94 25.02 0.30 4.70
N ILE A 95 24.70 -0.77 3.96
CA ILE A 95 24.48 -2.10 4.54
C ILE A 95 25.78 -2.69 5.10
N GLU A 96 26.90 -2.50 4.40
CA GLU A 96 28.22 -2.97 4.88
C GLU A 96 28.62 -2.31 6.21
N GLN A 97 28.29 -1.02 6.38
CA GLN A 97 28.65 -0.25 7.57
C GLN A 97 27.63 -0.38 8.70
N GLY A 98 26.34 -0.38 8.38
CA GLY A 98 25.23 -0.33 9.34
C GLY A 98 24.60 -1.68 9.64
N GLY A 99 24.95 -2.72 8.88
CA GLY A 99 24.34 -4.04 8.98
C GLY A 99 23.10 -4.20 8.11
N TRP A 100 22.66 -5.45 8.02
CA TRP A 100 21.54 -5.89 7.21
C TRP A 100 20.46 -6.55 8.08
N CYS A 101 19.19 -6.34 7.72
CA CYS A 101 18.07 -6.97 8.41
C CYS A 101 16.99 -7.50 7.44
N THR A 102 16.12 -8.36 7.98
CA THR A 102 14.92 -8.90 7.31
C THR A 102 13.65 -8.51 8.06
N GLY A 103 12.51 -8.59 7.37
CA GLY A 103 11.17 -8.40 7.93
C GLY A 103 10.82 -6.95 8.29
N GLN A 104 11.76 -6.01 8.24
CA GLN A 104 11.58 -4.59 8.54
C GLN A 104 12.48 -3.73 7.62
N LEU A 105 12.18 -2.44 7.51
CA LEU A 105 13.03 -1.50 6.74
C LEU A 105 14.34 -1.19 7.47
N THR A 106 14.26 -1.01 8.78
CA THR A 106 15.37 -0.76 9.70
C THR A 106 15.07 -1.47 11.01
N ASP A 107 16.05 -2.15 11.60
CA ASP A 107 15.88 -2.79 12.91
C ASP A 107 16.23 -1.84 14.07
N GLY A 108 16.09 -2.32 15.31
CA GLY A 108 16.37 -1.54 16.51
C GLY A 108 17.85 -1.19 16.71
N GLN A 109 18.77 -1.80 15.96
CA GLN A 109 20.21 -1.51 15.98
C GLN A 109 20.67 -0.64 14.80
N GLY A 110 19.74 -0.29 13.90
CA GLY A 110 20.03 0.55 12.73
C GLY A 110 20.42 -0.22 11.47
N ALA A 111 20.40 -1.56 11.50
CA ALA A 111 20.60 -2.37 10.30
C ALA A 111 19.42 -2.20 9.35
N THR A 112 19.68 -2.21 8.04
CA THR A 112 18.66 -1.91 7.02
C THR A 112 18.47 -3.05 6.02
N CYS A 113 17.24 -3.26 5.56
CA CYS A 113 16.99 -4.14 4.42
C CYS A 113 17.36 -3.44 3.10
N LEU A 114 17.34 -4.16 1.98
CA LEU A 114 17.64 -3.60 0.66
C LEU A 114 16.83 -2.34 0.32
N ALA A 115 15.52 -2.37 0.53
CA ALA A 115 14.66 -1.23 0.23
C ALA A 115 14.92 -0.05 1.16
N GLY A 116 15.11 -0.31 2.46
CA GLY A 116 15.46 0.72 3.44
C GLY A 116 16.78 1.40 3.11
N ALA A 117 17.80 0.63 2.74
CA ALA A 117 19.10 1.13 2.34
C ALA A 117 19.04 2.01 1.08
N ILE A 118 18.28 1.60 0.05
CA ILE A 118 18.09 2.37 -1.18
C ILE A 118 17.37 3.69 -0.90
N HIS A 119 16.30 3.67 -0.11
CA HIS A 119 15.57 4.88 0.25
C HIS A 119 16.45 5.86 1.03
N ALA A 120 17.29 5.36 1.95
CA ALA A 120 18.22 6.19 2.71
C ALA A 120 19.40 6.72 1.87
N ALA A 121 19.78 6.01 0.78
CA ALA A 121 20.91 6.37 -0.07
C ALA A 121 20.55 7.30 -1.25
N ALA A 122 19.27 7.42 -1.57
CA ALA A 122 18.79 8.19 -2.71
C ALA A 122 18.72 9.69 -2.40
N ALA A 123 19.23 10.53 -3.31
CA ALA A 123 19.10 11.98 -3.19
C ALA A 123 17.69 12.46 -3.54
N ARG A 124 17.00 11.76 -4.44
CA ARG A 124 15.63 12.05 -4.87
C ARG A 124 14.78 10.79 -4.80
N ARG A 125 13.47 10.97 -4.58
CA ARG A 125 12.50 9.87 -4.55
C ARG A 125 12.46 9.08 -5.87
N THR A 126 12.65 9.75 -7.00
CA THR A 126 12.72 9.11 -8.33
C THR A 126 13.93 8.17 -8.44
N ASP A 127 15.10 8.60 -7.95
CA ASP A 127 16.32 7.77 -7.98
C ASP A 127 16.14 6.49 -7.15
N ALA A 128 15.43 6.56 -6.02
CA ALA A 128 15.09 5.38 -5.23
C ALA A 128 14.16 4.41 -5.98
N HIS A 129 13.14 4.93 -6.66
CA HIS A 129 12.20 4.13 -7.42
C HIS A 129 12.89 3.41 -8.59
N ASP A 130 13.70 4.14 -9.36
CA ASP A 130 14.45 3.58 -10.49
C ASP A 130 15.49 2.56 -10.01
N ALA A 131 16.16 2.82 -8.89
CA ALA A 131 17.08 1.87 -8.27
C ALA A 131 16.38 0.57 -7.84
N LEU A 132 15.21 0.66 -7.23
CA LEU A 132 14.40 -0.51 -6.87
C LEU A 132 13.96 -1.28 -8.12
N ALA A 133 13.55 -0.60 -9.19
CA ALA A 133 13.17 -1.26 -10.44
C ALA A 133 14.35 -2.05 -11.04
N VAL A 134 15.54 -1.45 -11.11
CA VAL A 134 16.75 -2.12 -11.64
C VAL A 134 17.18 -3.28 -10.73
N LEU A 135 17.11 -3.11 -9.41
CA LEU A 135 17.43 -4.19 -8.47
C LEU A 135 16.47 -5.36 -8.65
N PHE A 136 15.16 -5.11 -8.73
CA PHE A 136 14.18 -6.17 -8.92
C PHE A 136 14.38 -6.89 -10.24
N GLU A 137 14.65 -6.17 -11.33
CA GLU A 137 14.97 -6.79 -12.62
C GLU A 137 16.22 -7.68 -12.52
N THR A 138 17.25 -7.20 -11.85
CA THR A 138 18.50 -7.96 -11.66
C THR A 138 18.25 -9.23 -10.87
N ILE A 139 17.46 -9.16 -9.79
CA ILE A 139 17.05 -10.33 -9.00
C ILE A 139 16.23 -11.28 -9.85
N HIS A 140 15.23 -10.78 -10.58
CA HIS A 140 14.27 -11.59 -11.31
C HIS A 140 14.91 -12.34 -12.49
N ARG A 141 16.00 -11.81 -13.05
CA ARG A 141 16.79 -12.50 -14.09
C ARG A 141 17.36 -13.83 -13.60
N ASP A 142 17.79 -13.89 -12.35
CA ASP A 142 18.40 -15.09 -11.75
C ASP A 142 17.40 -15.88 -10.88
N TYR A 143 16.36 -15.20 -10.37
CA TYR A 143 15.30 -15.77 -9.53
C TYR A 143 13.92 -15.39 -10.10
N PRO A 144 13.42 -16.07 -11.14
CA PRO A 144 12.14 -15.76 -11.77
C PRO A 144 10.93 -15.92 -10.83
N HIS A 145 11.09 -16.65 -9.74
CA HIS A 145 10.05 -16.83 -8.72
C HIS A 145 10.07 -15.76 -7.63
N ALA A 146 11.00 -14.80 -7.68
CA ALA A 146 11.00 -13.67 -6.78
C ALA A 146 9.85 -12.73 -7.13
N GLU A 147 8.83 -12.67 -6.28
CA GLU A 147 7.66 -11.83 -6.49
C GLU A 147 7.93 -10.36 -6.16
N THR A 148 8.72 -10.09 -5.12
CA THR A 148 9.04 -8.73 -4.66
C THR A 148 10.44 -8.67 -4.05
N ILE A 149 11.04 -7.47 -4.01
CA ILE A 149 12.32 -7.26 -3.32
C ILE A 149 12.24 -7.60 -1.83
N PRO A 150 11.22 -7.15 -1.06
CA PRO A 150 11.12 -7.50 0.37
C PRO A 150 11.04 -9.01 0.60
N ALA A 151 10.18 -9.72 -0.14
CA ALA A 151 10.05 -11.18 0.01
C ALA A 151 11.37 -11.91 -0.33
N TRP A 152 12.05 -11.49 -1.39
CA TRP A 152 13.35 -12.05 -1.75
C TRP A 152 14.44 -11.73 -0.70
N ASN A 153 14.47 -10.51 -0.17
CA ASN A 153 15.36 -10.11 0.92
C ASN A 153 15.15 -10.98 2.16
N ASP A 154 13.90 -11.17 2.56
CA ASP A 154 13.55 -11.89 3.78
C ASP A 154 13.81 -13.40 3.68
N ALA A 155 13.89 -13.94 2.46
CA ALA A 155 14.30 -15.32 2.22
C ALA A 155 15.81 -15.56 2.40
N GLN A 156 16.63 -14.52 2.50
CA GLN A 156 18.07 -14.65 2.65
C GLN A 156 18.46 -14.95 4.11
N ARG A 157 19.60 -15.63 4.29
CA ARG A 157 20.13 -15.96 5.62
C ARG A 157 21.23 -15.01 6.09
N ASP A 158 21.89 -14.35 5.15
CA ASP A 158 23.01 -13.46 5.42
C ASP A 158 23.10 -12.37 4.33
N PRO A 159 23.86 -11.28 4.56
CA PRO A 159 23.88 -10.14 3.66
C PRO A 159 24.68 -10.35 2.37
N ARG A 160 25.44 -11.45 2.21
CA ARG A 160 26.36 -11.62 1.08
C ARG A 160 25.62 -11.58 -0.25
N LEU A 161 24.49 -12.28 -0.35
CA LEU A 161 23.70 -12.32 -1.58
C LEU A 161 22.99 -10.98 -1.83
N PRO A 162 22.28 -10.35 -0.86
CA PRO A 162 21.78 -8.99 -1.01
C PRO A 162 22.83 -7.97 -1.49
N LEU A 163 24.02 -7.97 -0.90
CA LEU A 163 25.12 -7.07 -1.28
C LEU A 163 25.59 -7.33 -2.72
N LEU A 164 25.75 -8.61 -3.10
CA LEU A 164 26.10 -8.99 -4.48
C LEU A 164 25.07 -8.47 -5.50
N TYR A 165 23.77 -8.52 -5.17
CA TYR A 165 22.73 -8.04 -6.09
C TYR A 165 22.66 -6.52 -6.17
N LEU A 166 23.02 -5.79 -5.11
CA LEU A 166 23.22 -4.34 -5.22
C LEU A 166 24.37 -3.99 -6.16
N ASP A 167 25.49 -4.73 -6.10
CA ASP A 167 26.62 -4.54 -7.03
C ASP A 167 26.23 -4.83 -8.48
N ARG A 168 25.57 -5.98 -8.72
CA ARG A 168 25.11 -6.35 -10.07
C ARG A 168 24.11 -5.34 -10.63
N ALA A 169 23.18 -4.86 -9.79
CA ALA A 169 22.21 -3.85 -10.19
C ALA A 169 22.90 -2.51 -10.50
N ALA A 170 23.91 -2.11 -9.71
CA ALA A 170 24.67 -0.89 -9.97
C ALA A 170 25.41 -0.97 -11.31
N ALA A 171 26.06 -2.10 -11.59
CA ALA A 171 26.73 -2.33 -12.87
C ALA A 171 25.74 -2.29 -14.05
N LEU A 172 24.56 -2.93 -13.93
CA LEU A 172 23.51 -2.90 -14.95
C LEU A 172 22.96 -1.48 -15.18
N ALA A 173 22.70 -0.73 -14.11
CA ALA A 173 22.24 0.66 -14.20
C ALA A 173 23.27 1.56 -14.89
N HIS A 174 24.55 1.32 -14.64
CA HIS A 174 25.63 2.07 -15.28
C HIS A 174 25.75 1.75 -16.76
N SER A 175 25.75 0.47 -17.15
CA SER A 175 25.89 0.05 -18.55
C SER A 175 24.77 0.54 -19.47
N ARG A 176 23.57 0.81 -18.93
CA ARG A 176 22.42 1.34 -19.68
C ARG A 176 22.49 2.83 -20.00
N ASN A 177 23.30 3.57 -19.25
CA ASN A 177 23.38 5.02 -19.31
C ASN A 177 24.75 5.49 -19.79
N GLN A 178 25.55 4.57 -20.38
CA GLN A 178 26.75 4.90 -21.15
C GLN A 178 26.41 5.15 -22.61
#